data_AF-A0A7S3L7R9-F1
#
_entry.id   AF-A0A7S3L7R9-F1
#
_cell.length_a   1.000
_cell.length_b   1.000
_cell.length_c   1.000
_cell.angle_alpha   90.00
_cell.angle_beta   90.00
_cell.angle_gamma   90.00
#
_symmetry.space_group_name_H-M   'P 1'
#
loop_
_entity.id
_entity.type
_entity.pdbx_description
1 polymer ?
#
loop_
_entity_poly.entity_id
_entity_poly.type
_entity_poly.pdbx_seq_one_letter_code
_entity_poly.pdbx_strand_id
1 'polypeptide(L)'
;MSRPPENSPNFRFVQMRTEGRDAMMQTEPGPKAPPAAAGASNEIIDKSVYAVGAAPRAPEGKPPRSNFLPKNLRPVPAFYPLEKSTRLVEDEEASEIAERISESLRSLSIQAMYDNETATASLITVENVEMHLALWKAPATSQQEGILVELQRRKGDSIVFHRYSRSILDAAVGDVDVSNLPYDMQDAMYSKKAQRLLSMELKNEEKAEHENAVIAIEIAHGLLMKDRMDARQLGLESLCLLTDARKTGQVTAMLASHAVLLGSTRGVEIAGVEADDDMMLDEGPFQEIREAILSLVQFSRIGEDEVDETDIVMSPDSEQMTLLHNLALAVLANALDNVENPERFDDNVPEDSKPRSRLRTASSTDVANDFLQQTEDVTNKDVLKTLISELGKAQQKPHNAALSAKCLGSLCRASDEARKRAKELGAKNVVSTALDVGVRTHLKLETACKTVVKVLERPDQD
;
A
#
# COMPACT_ATOMS: atom_id res chain seq x y z
N MET A 1 34.97 65.50 6.71
CA MET A 1 35.56 64.23 6.24
C MET A 1 34.45 63.21 6.20
N SER A 2 33.83 63.05 5.04
CA SER A 2 32.58 62.32 4.84
C SER A 2 32.87 61.09 3.99
N ARG A 3 32.51 59.90 4.48
CA ARG A 3 32.48 58.65 3.69
C ARG A 3 31.04 58.40 3.20
N PRO A 4 30.84 58.01 1.93
CA PRO A 4 29.54 57.52 1.47
C PRO A 4 29.41 55.99 1.66
N PRO A 5 28.18 55.45 1.67
CA PRO A 5 27.94 54.01 1.79
C PRO A 5 27.97 53.29 0.43
N GLU A 6 28.25 51.99 0.51
CA GLU A 6 28.46 51.04 -0.59
C GLU A 6 27.15 50.68 -1.33
N ASN A 7 27.26 50.60 -2.65
CA ASN A 7 26.21 50.16 -3.58
C ASN A 7 26.08 48.62 -3.56
N SER A 8 24.84 48.14 -3.47
CA SER A 8 24.46 46.75 -3.77
C SER A 8 24.17 46.56 -5.28
N PRO A 9 24.47 45.40 -5.89
CA PRO A 9 24.24 45.19 -7.31
C PRO A 9 22.81 44.69 -7.60
N ASN A 10 22.16 45.34 -8.58
CA ASN A 10 20.91 44.93 -9.20
C ASN A 10 21.09 43.66 -10.06
N PHE A 11 20.39 42.59 -9.74
CA PHE A 11 20.17 41.45 -10.65
C PHE A 11 19.06 41.80 -11.65
N ARG A 12 19.42 41.97 -12.93
CA ARG A 12 18.48 42.07 -14.05
C ARG A 12 18.09 40.66 -14.50
N PHE A 13 16.83 40.29 -14.32
CA PHE A 13 16.22 39.17 -15.03
C PHE A 13 16.01 39.55 -16.51
N VAL A 14 16.66 38.80 -17.41
CA VAL A 14 16.46 38.91 -18.86
C VAL A 14 15.33 37.95 -19.24
N GLN A 15 14.21 38.52 -19.65
CA GLN A 15 13.04 37.83 -20.17
C GLN A 15 13.33 37.39 -21.61
N MET A 16 13.52 36.09 -21.84
CA MET A 16 13.60 35.54 -23.20
C MET A 16 12.18 35.40 -23.78
N ARG A 17 11.93 36.14 -24.86
CA ARG A 17 10.79 35.95 -25.77
C ARG A 17 11.00 34.68 -26.57
N THR A 18 10.03 33.77 -26.55
CA THR A 18 9.87 32.72 -27.54
C THR A 18 8.78 33.14 -28.53
N GLU A 19 9.22 33.53 -29.73
CA GLU A 19 8.33 33.77 -30.87
C GLU A 19 8.09 32.46 -31.63
N GLY A 20 6.81 32.14 -31.82
CA GLY A 20 6.21 31.77 -33.10
C GLY A 20 6.64 30.48 -33.79
N ARG A 21 5.72 29.51 -33.86
CA ARG A 21 5.47 28.69 -35.06
C ARG A 21 4.03 28.14 -35.02
N ASP A 22 3.13 28.88 -35.64
CA ASP A 22 1.81 28.39 -36.04
C ASP A 22 1.97 27.46 -37.24
N ALA A 23 1.61 26.19 -37.05
CA ALA A 23 1.42 25.23 -38.13
C ALA A 23 -0.06 24.87 -38.18
N MET A 24 -0.75 25.38 -39.22
CA MET A 24 -2.09 24.97 -39.62
C MET A 24 -2.08 23.47 -39.96
N MET A 25 -2.76 22.65 -39.16
CA MET A 25 -3.26 21.35 -39.60
C MET A 25 -4.77 21.45 -39.84
N GLN A 26 -5.17 21.21 -41.08
CA GLN A 26 -6.56 20.97 -41.45
C GLN A 26 -6.90 19.54 -41.04
N THR A 27 -7.92 19.37 -40.21
CA THR A 27 -8.48 18.06 -39.82
C THR A 27 -9.76 17.80 -40.63
N GLU A 28 -9.83 16.63 -41.26
CA GLU A 28 -11.04 16.12 -41.91
C GLU A 28 -12.08 15.61 -40.89
N PRO A 29 -13.39 15.68 -41.19
CA PRO A 29 -14.44 15.24 -40.28
C PRO A 29 -14.64 13.72 -40.34
N GLY A 30 -14.39 13.04 -39.21
CA GLY A 30 -14.75 11.63 -38.99
C GLY A 30 -16.25 11.42 -38.70
N PRO A 31 -16.76 10.18 -38.85
CA PRO A 31 -18.19 9.88 -38.87
C PRO A 31 -18.85 9.90 -37.48
N LYS A 32 -20.11 10.36 -37.45
CA LYS A 32 -20.96 10.48 -36.26
C LYS A 32 -21.29 9.11 -35.64
N ALA A 33 -21.05 8.99 -34.33
CA ALA A 33 -21.56 7.90 -33.48
C ALA A 33 -23.05 8.11 -33.12
N PRO A 34 -23.82 7.03 -32.87
CA PRO A 34 -25.23 7.09 -32.50
C PRO A 34 -25.43 7.46 -31.01
N PRO A 35 -26.63 7.95 -30.63
CA PRO A 35 -26.88 8.48 -29.28
C PRO A 35 -27.00 7.37 -28.23
N ALA A 36 -26.29 7.56 -27.11
CA ALA A 36 -26.39 6.74 -25.92
C ALA A 36 -27.70 7.06 -25.15
N ALA A 37 -28.41 6.00 -24.77
CA ALA A 37 -29.60 6.08 -23.95
C ALA A 37 -29.23 6.30 -22.48
N ALA A 38 -29.86 7.32 -21.88
CA ALA A 38 -29.79 7.60 -20.46
C ALA A 38 -30.49 6.52 -19.63
N GLY A 39 -29.84 6.05 -18.57
CA GLY A 39 -30.41 5.14 -17.60
C GLY A 39 -29.58 5.08 -16.33
N ALA A 40 -29.91 5.97 -15.37
CA ALA A 40 -29.41 5.89 -14.01
C ALA A 40 -30.01 4.67 -13.29
N SER A 41 -29.18 3.86 -12.63
CA SER A 41 -29.64 2.83 -11.70
C SER A 41 -28.68 2.67 -10.54
N ASN A 42 -29.22 2.81 -9.33
CA ASN A 42 -28.58 2.51 -8.06
C ASN A 42 -28.01 1.08 -8.05
N GLU A 43 -26.68 0.96 -7.93
CA GLU A 43 -25.98 -0.31 -7.74
C GLU A 43 -26.22 -0.87 -6.33
N ILE A 44 -27.33 -1.60 -6.21
CA ILE A 44 -27.39 -2.75 -5.30
C ILE A 44 -26.33 -3.72 -5.81
N ILE A 45 -25.35 -4.06 -4.98
CA ILE A 45 -24.33 -5.06 -5.29
C ILE A 45 -25.06 -6.34 -5.67
N ASP A 46 -25.11 -6.64 -6.96
CA ASP A 46 -25.77 -7.83 -7.46
C ASP A 46 -24.96 -9.04 -6.99
N LYS A 47 -25.55 -9.80 -6.07
CA LYS A 47 -24.97 -11.05 -5.54
C LYS A 47 -24.65 -12.04 -6.67
N SER A 48 -25.21 -11.87 -7.86
CA SER A 48 -24.91 -12.68 -9.04
C SER A 48 -23.48 -12.49 -9.57
N VAL A 49 -22.84 -11.32 -9.36
CA VAL A 49 -21.50 -11.03 -9.90
C VAL A 49 -20.40 -11.79 -9.14
N TYR A 50 -20.63 -12.15 -7.88
CA TYR A 50 -19.70 -12.95 -7.07
C TYR A 50 -19.99 -14.45 -7.10
N ALA A 51 -21.06 -14.87 -7.77
CA ALA A 51 -21.31 -16.27 -8.04
C ALA A 51 -20.42 -16.73 -9.21
N VAL A 52 -19.10 -16.76 -8.98
CA VAL A 52 -18.18 -17.49 -9.86
C VAL A 52 -18.66 -18.93 -9.84
N GLY A 53 -19.18 -19.39 -10.98
CA GLY A 53 -19.71 -20.74 -11.15
C GLY A 53 -18.75 -21.74 -10.55
N ALA A 54 -19.22 -22.49 -9.55
CA ALA A 54 -18.46 -23.54 -8.91
C ALA A 54 -18.04 -24.54 -10.00
N ALA A 55 -16.76 -24.47 -10.39
CA ALA A 55 -16.19 -25.37 -11.38
C ALA A 55 -16.40 -26.82 -10.94
N PRO A 56 -16.68 -27.75 -11.88
CA PRO A 56 -16.92 -29.16 -11.56
C PRO A 56 -15.76 -29.70 -10.72
N ARG A 57 -16.10 -30.27 -9.55
CA ARG A 57 -15.14 -30.85 -8.60
C ARG A 57 -14.30 -31.90 -9.32
N ALA A 58 -13.04 -31.57 -9.57
CA ALA A 58 -12.03 -32.49 -10.06
C ALA A 58 -11.85 -33.67 -9.08
N PRO A 59 -11.40 -34.84 -9.55
CA PRO A 59 -11.14 -36.01 -8.70
C PRO A 59 -10.20 -35.66 -7.54
N GLU A 60 -10.34 -36.36 -6.41
CA GLU A 60 -9.70 -36.16 -5.09
C GLU A 60 -8.14 -36.29 -5.07
N GLY A 61 -7.44 -35.73 -6.04
CA GLY A 61 -6.03 -35.40 -5.91
C GLY A 61 -5.88 -34.21 -4.97
N LYS A 62 -4.86 -34.22 -4.10
CA LYS A 62 -4.48 -33.01 -3.34
C LYS A 62 -4.32 -31.88 -4.35
N PRO A 63 -5.03 -30.75 -4.20
CA PRO A 63 -4.91 -29.65 -5.14
C PRO A 63 -3.43 -29.23 -5.23
N PRO A 64 -2.94 -28.90 -6.44
CA PRO A 64 -1.57 -28.46 -6.62
C PRO A 64 -1.30 -27.30 -5.67
N ARG A 65 -0.18 -27.37 -4.95
CA ARG A 65 0.20 -26.36 -3.94
C ARG A 65 0.54 -25.01 -4.57
N SER A 66 0.90 -25.01 -5.85
CA SER A 66 1.33 -23.85 -6.60
C SER A 66 0.61 -23.71 -7.92
N ASN A 67 0.41 -22.45 -8.34
CA ASN A 67 -0.08 -22.11 -9.67
C ASN A 67 1.06 -22.05 -10.72
N PHE A 68 2.33 -22.12 -10.31
CA PHE A 68 3.49 -22.08 -11.19
C PHE A 68 3.94 -23.50 -11.54
N LEU A 69 3.54 -23.96 -12.71
CA LEU A 69 3.74 -25.33 -13.21
C LEU A 69 4.32 -25.25 -14.63
N PRO A 70 5.62 -24.90 -14.78
CA PRO A 70 6.23 -24.72 -16.09
C PRO A 70 6.22 -26.03 -16.87
N LYS A 71 5.71 -25.99 -18.11
CA LYS A 71 5.57 -27.20 -18.96
C LYS A 71 6.83 -27.46 -19.78
N ASN A 72 7.44 -26.41 -20.30
CA ASN A 72 8.59 -26.49 -21.20
C ASN A 72 9.62 -25.43 -20.84
N LEU A 73 10.86 -25.85 -20.62
CA LEU A 73 11.99 -24.94 -20.44
C LEU A 73 12.67 -24.69 -21.78
N ARG A 74 12.74 -23.42 -22.17
CA ARG A 74 13.50 -22.98 -23.34
C ARG A 74 14.98 -22.80 -22.98
N PRO A 75 15.92 -23.06 -23.91
CA PRO A 75 17.32 -22.70 -23.70
C PRO A 75 17.48 -21.18 -23.68
N VAL A 76 18.55 -20.71 -23.03
CA VAL A 76 18.94 -19.29 -23.07
C VAL A 76 19.21 -18.89 -24.54
N PRO A 77 18.60 -17.82 -25.08
CA PRO A 77 18.84 -17.38 -26.45
C PRO A 77 20.31 -17.05 -26.69
N ALA A 78 20.79 -17.29 -27.90
CA ALA A 78 22.15 -16.91 -28.28
C ALA A 78 22.34 -15.39 -28.10
N PHE A 79 23.47 -14.99 -27.50
CA PHE A 79 23.83 -13.60 -27.22
C PHE A 79 22.94 -12.87 -26.20
N TYR A 80 22.11 -13.59 -25.45
CA TYR A 80 21.36 -13.00 -24.34
C TYR A 80 22.29 -12.66 -23.16
N PRO A 81 22.41 -11.38 -22.76
CA PRO A 81 23.25 -11.02 -21.61
C PRO A 81 22.53 -11.40 -20.31
N LEU A 82 23.00 -12.46 -19.65
CA LEU A 82 22.46 -12.87 -18.36
C LEU A 82 22.77 -11.82 -17.28
N GLU A 83 21.75 -11.49 -16.49
CA GLU A 83 21.90 -10.57 -15.36
C GLU A 83 22.67 -11.20 -14.19
N LYS A 84 23.28 -10.37 -13.33
CA LYS A 84 23.95 -10.84 -12.10
C LYS A 84 23.00 -11.52 -11.13
N SER A 85 21.71 -11.23 -11.23
CA SER A 85 20.61 -11.88 -10.49
C SER A 85 20.18 -13.20 -11.16
N THR A 86 21.17 -14.04 -11.46
CA THR A 86 20.98 -15.39 -12.02
C THR A 86 21.61 -16.43 -11.08
N ARG A 87 20.95 -17.57 -10.89
CA ARG A 87 21.51 -18.75 -10.22
C ARG A 87 21.32 -19.99 -11.10
N LEU A 88 22.30 -20.88 -11.07
CA LEU A 88 22.18 -22.23 -11.61
C LEU A 88 21.74 -23.15 -10.47
N VAL A 89 20.70 -23.95 -10.71
CA VAL A 89 20.24 -25.01 -9.82
C VAL A 89 20.49 -26.34 -10.53
N GLU A 90 21.30 -27.19 -9.92
CA GLU A 90 21.74 -28.47 -10.46
C GLU A 90 20.85 -29.60 -9.93
N ASP A 91 20.69 -30.67 -10.72
CA ASP A 91 20.06 -31.94 -10.32
C ASP A 91 18.62 -31.88 -9.76
N GLU A 92 17.86 -30.83 -10.09
CA GLU A 92 16.47 -30.67 -9.64
C GLU A 92 15.48 -30.47 -10.80
N GLU A 93 14.25 -30.94 -10.61
CA GLU A 93 13.18 -30.75 -11.60
C GLU A 93 12.63 -29.32 -11.59
N ALA A 94 12.21 -28.84 -12.77
CA ALA A 94 11.62 -27.50 -12.92
C ALA A 94 10.37 -27.29 -12.06
N SER A 95 9.61 -28.36 -11.83
CA SER A 95 8.42 -28.40 -10.98
C SER A 95 8.76 -28.10 -9.51
N GLU A 96 9.82 -28.70 -8.98
CA GLU A 96 10.27 -28.52 -7.59
C GLU A 96 10.83 -27.12 -7.37
N ILE A 97 11.63 -26.62 -8.32
CA ILE A 97 12.15 -25.25 -8.29
C ILE A 97 10.99 -24.24 -8.35
N ALA A 98 10.02 -24.45 -9.25
CA ALA A 98 8.85 -23.58 -9.37
C ALA A 98 7.98 -23.58 -8.11
N GLU A 99 7.81 -24.74 -7.44
CA GLU A 99 7.11 -24.83 -6.16
C GLU A 99 7.82 -24.00 -5.09
N ARG A 100 9.14 -24.16 -4.90
CA ARG A 100 9.92 -23.38 -3.92
C ARG A 100 9.87 -21.88 -4.19
N ILE A 101 10.03 -21.47 -5.45
CA ILE A 101 9.91 -20.07 -5.85
C ILE A 101 8.52 -19.54 -5.52
N SER A 102 7.47 -20.26 -5.90
CA SER A 102 6.09 -19.80 -5.67
C SER A 102 5.75 -19.67 -4.18
N GLU A 103 6.22 -20.58 -3.33
CA GLU A 103 6.06 -20.51 -1.88
C GLU A 103 6.85 -19.33 -1.30
N SER A 104 8.05 -19.06 -1.82
CA SER A 104 8.83 -17.88 -1.45
C SER A 104 8.12 -16.58 -1.85
N LEU A 105 7.58 -16.51 -3.08
CA LEU A 105 6.81 -15.35 -3.55
C LEU A 105 5.56 -15.12 -2.68
N ARG A 106 4.82 -16.18 -2.33
CA ARG A 106 3.68 -16.11 -1.39
C ARG A 106 4.12 -15.57 -0.04
N SER A 107 5.22 -16.11 0.50
CA SER A 107 5.77 -15.76 1.81
C SER A 107 6.38 -14.37 1.85
N LEU A 108 6.83 -13.84 0.72
CA LEU A 108 7.25 -12.45 0.59
C LEU A 108 6.06 -11.53 0.29
N SER A 109 4.87 -12.11 0.07
CA SER A 109 3.66 -11.41 -0.33
C SER A 109 3.91 -10.59 -1.60
N ILE A 110 4.46 -11.25 -2.62
CA ILE A 110 4.71 -10.69 -3.94
C ILE A 110 3.57 -11.15 -4.85
N GLN A 111 2.94 -10.20 -5.55
CA GLN A 111 1.97 -10.53 -6.58
C GLN A 111 2.69 -11.16 -7.77
N ALA A 112 2.24 -12.34 -8.20
CA ALA A 112 2.86 -13.06 -9.31
C ALA A 112 1.82 -13.42 -10.37
N MET A 113 2.14 -13.14 -11.63
CA MET A 113 1.42 -13.60 -12.81
C MET A 113 2.28 -14.60 -13.55
N TYR A 114 1.93 -15.88 -13.46
CA TYR A 114 2.70 -16.98 -14.04
C TYR A 114 2.30 -17.24 -15.50
N ASP A 115 3.31 -17.43 -16.35
CA ASP A 115 3.15 -18.01 -17.68
C ASP A 115 3.86 -19.37 -17.72
N ASN A 116 3.05 -20.42 -17.60
CA ASN A 116 3.50 -21.81 -17.55
C ASN A 116 4.00 -22.34 -18.91
N GLU A 117 3.61 -21.70 -20.03
CA GLU A 117 4.05 -22.12 -21.36
C GLU A 117 5.47 -21.64 -21.65
N THR A 118 5.79 -20.42 -21.20
CA THR A 118 7.12 -19.83 -21.37
C THR A 118 8.04 -19.98 -20.16
N ALA A 119 7.53 -20.56 -19.06
CA ALA A 119 8.21 -20.70 -17.77
C ALA A 119 8.71 -19.34 -17.23
N THR A 120 7.86 -18.32 -17.31
CA THR A 120 8.15 -16.97 -16.81
C THR A 120 7.11 -16.51 -15.80
N ALA A 121 7.44 -15.45 -15.06
CA ALA A 121 6.49 -14.78 -14.18
C ALA A 121 6.73 -13.27 -14.12
N SER A 122 5.66 -12.49 -14.18
CA SER A 122 5.68 -11.05 -13.87
C SER A 122 5.37 -10.87 -12.39
N LEU A 123 6.25 -10.15 -11.69
CA LEU A 123 6.21 -10.00 -10.23
C LEU A 123 6.08 -8.53 -9.84
N ILE A 124 5.25 -8.23 -8.84
CA ILE A 124 5.05 -6.87 -8.31
C ILE A 124 5.07 -6.92 -6.77
N THR A 125 6.02 -6.22 -6.16
CA THR A 125 6.15 -6.12 -4.69
C THR A 125 5.23 -5.04 -4.10
N VAL A 126 5.08 -5.01 -2.77
CA VAL A 126 4.31 -3.96 -2.07
C VAL A 126 4.91 -2.57 -2.23
N GLU A 127 6.21 -2.48 -2.47
CA GLU A 127 6.95 -1.25 -2.74
C GLU A 127 6.98 -0.90 -4.23
N ASN A 128 6.13 -1.54 -5.05
CA ASN A 128 6.00 -1.31 -6.48
C ASN A 128 7.29 -1.54 -7.28
N VAL A 129 8.08 -2.52 -6.85
CA VAL A 129 9.18 -3.03 -7.66
C VAL A 129 8.65 -4.10 -8.60
N GLU A 130 8.75 -3.83 -9.90
CA GLU A 130 8.37 -4.76 -10.94
C GLU A 130 9.56 -5.62 -11.34
N MET A 131 9.40 -6.93 -11.31
CA MET A 131 10.43 -7.90 -11.65
C MET A 131 9.90 -8.90 -12.66
N HIS A 132 10.81 -9.45 -13.46
CA HIS A 132 10.52 -10.52 -14.39
C HIS A 132 11.38 -11.73 -14.03
N LEU A 133 10.72 -12.85 -13.71
CA LEU A 133 11.35 -14.12 -13.40
C LEU A 133 11.30 -15.02 -14.63
N ALA A 134 12.42 -15.68 -14.93
CA ALA A 134 12.52 -16.63 -16.04
C ALA A 134 13.27 -17.88 -15.61
N LEU A 135 12.74 -19.03 -16.00
CA LEU A 135 13.42 -20.32 -15.90
C LEU A 135 13.94 -20.72 -17.27
N TRP A 136 15.23 -21.03 -17.36
CA TRP A 136 15.89 -21.43 -18.59
C TRP A 136 16.54 -22.80 -18.42
N LYS A 137 16.59 -23.57 -19.51
CA LYS A 137 17.45 -24.75 -19.57
C LYS A 137 18.90 -24.30 -19.70
N ALA A 138 19.79 -24.79 -18.82
CA ALA A 138 21.21 -24.48 -18.92
C ALA A 138 21.78 -24.96 -20.27
N PRO A 139 22.69 -24.19 -20.90
CA PRO A 139 23.28 -24.58 -22.17
C PRO A 139 24.13 -25.85 -22.00
N ALA A 140 24.02 -26.79 -22.95
CA ALA A 140 24.71 -28.08 -22.92
C ALA A 140 26.25 -28.00 -22.91
N THR A 141 26.82 -26.81 -23.13
CA THR A 141 28.26 -26.55 -23.03
C THR A 141 28.76 -26.47 -21.60
N SER A 142 27.87 -26.21 -20.65
CA SER A 142 28.18 -26.29 -19.22
C SER A 142 28.39 -27.76 -18.87
N GLN A 143 29.46 -28.09 -18.15
CA GLN A 143 29.69 -29.46 -17.68
C GLN A 143 28.60 -29.94 -16.70
N GLN A 144 27.70 -29.05 -16.29
CA GLN A 144 26.61 -29.28 -15.36
C GLN A 144 25.27 -29.07 -16.09
N GLU A 145 24.44 -30.11 -16.12
CA GLU A 145 23.04 -29.98 -16.50
C GLU A 145 22.27 -29.34 -15.35
N GLY A 146 21.38 -28.40 -15.67
CA GLY A 146 20.63 -27.70 -14.64
C GLY A 146 19.65 -26.68 -15.20
N ILE A 147 19.00 -25.97 -14.29
CA ILE A 147 18.01 -24.94 -14.58
C ILE A 147 18.58 -23.60 -14.11
N LEU A 148 18.62 -22.64 -15.03
CA LEU A 148 19.00 -21.27 -14.72
C LEU A 148 17.75 -20.50 -14.29
N VAL A 149 17.80 -19.93 -13.10
CA VAL A 149 16.77 -19.05 -12.55
C VAL A 149 17.29 -17.63 -12.63
N GLU A 150 16.62 -16.80 -13.41
CA GLU A 150 16.97 -15.40 -13.60
C GLU A 150 15.85 -14.48 -13.11
N LEU A 151 16.22 -13.44 -12.38
CA LEU A 151 15.34 -12.32 -12.08
C LEU A 151 15.88 -11.03 -12.70
N GLN A 152 14.99 -10.27 -13.32
CA GLN A 152 15.31 -8.99 -13.94
C GLN A 152 14.45 -7.89 -13.35
N ARG A 153 15.05 -6.76 -12.98
CA ARG A 153 14.30 -5.56 -12.57
C ARG A 153 13.72 -4.89 -13.82
N ARG A 154 12.41 -4.64 -13.83
CA ARG A 154 11.72 -3.85 -14.86
C ARG A 154 11.54 -2.40 -14.41
N LYS A 155 11.13 -2.19 -13.16
CA LYS A 155 10.84 -0.86 -12.56
C LYS A 155 11.07 -0.89 -11.04
N GLY A 156 11.22 0.29 -10.42
CA GLY A 156 11.32 0.45 -8.95
C GLY A 156 12.74 0.54 -8.41
N ASP A 157 12.91 0.64 -7.08
CA ASP A 157 14.21 0.80 -6.41
C ASP A 157 15.13 -0.44 -6.58
N SER A 158 16.40 -0.20 -6.92
CA SER A 158 17.41 -1.26 -7.07
C SER A 158 17.79 -1.91 -5.74
N ILE A 159 17.76 -1.18 -4.63
CA ILE A 159 18.09 -1.72 -3.30
C ILE A 159 17.02 -2.73 -2.90
N VAL A 160 15.75 -2.33 -3.03
CA VAL A 160 14.59 -3.20 -2.78
C VAL A 160 14.58 -4.40 -3.73
N PHE A 161 14.86 -4.21 -5.02
CA PHE A 161 15.02 -5.31 -5.97
C PHE A 161 16.09 -6.32 -5.53
N HIS A 162 17.28 -5.86 -5.15
CA HIS A 162 18.35 -6.76 -4.73
C HIS A 162 18.03 -7.52 -3.44
N ARG A 163 17.24 -6.90 -2.55
CA ARG A 163 16.71 -7.57 -1.35
C ARG A 163 15.79 -8.74 -1.73
N TYR A 164 14.77 -8.49 -2.55
CA TYR A 164 13.83 -9.54 -2.96
C TYR A 164 14.48 -10.61 -3.85
N SER A 165 15.29 -10.21 -4.83
CA SER A 165 15.93 -11.15 -5.73
C SER A 165 16.84 -12.13 -5.02
N ARG A 166 17.59 -11.70 -3.98
CA ARG A 166 18.38 -12.61 -3.16
C ARG A 166 17.51 -13.67 -2.49
N SER A 167 16.45 -13.26 -1.79
CA SER A 167 15.54 -14.20 -1.12
C SER A 167 14.85 -15.18 -2.07
N ILE A 168 14.46 -14.71 -3.27
CA ILE A 168 13.82 -15.58 -4.27
C ILE A 168 14.83 -16.57 -4.86
N LEU A 169 16.04 -16.09 -5.20
CA LEU A 169 17.09 -16.93 -5.76
C LEU A 169 17.64 -17.96 -4.76
N ASP A 170 17.79 -17.58 -3.50
CA ASP A 170 18.23 -18.51 -2.45
C ASP A 170 17.13 -19.56 -2.17
N ALA A 171 15.84 -19.18 -2.26
CA ALA A 171 14.73 -20.13 -2.17
C ALA A 171 14.69 -21.10 -3.36
N ALA A 172 15.04 -20.63 -4.57
CA ALA A 172 15.16 -21.47 -5.74
C ALA A 172 16.28 -22.52 -5.63
N VAL A 173 17.31 -22.25 -4.82
CA VAL A 173 18.38 -23.21 -4.50
C VAL A 173 17.97 -24.16 -3.36
N GLY A 174 16.96 -23.79 -2.57
CA GLY A 174 16.54 -24.55 -1.38
C GLY A 174 17.30 -24.21 -0.11
N ASP A 175 18.07 -23.13 -0.10
CA ASP A 175 18.88 -22.69 1.05
C ASP A 175 18.08 -21.79 2.01
N VAL A 176 16.86 -21.40 1.63
CA VAL A 176 16.01 -20.53 2.45
C VAL A 176 15.12 -21.36 3.36
N ASP A 177 15.39 -21.26 4.65
CA ASP A 177 14.38 -21.56 5.65
C ASP A 177 13.34 -20.43 5.68
N VAL A 178 12.27 -20.62 4.90
CA VAL A 178 11.15 -19.68 4.76
C VAL A 178 10.56 -19.31 6.12
N SER A 179 10.63 -20.22 7.11
CA SER A 179 10.12 -19.97 8.46
C SER A 179 10.95 -18.98 9.26
N ASN A 180 12.21 -18.77 8.87
CA ASN A 180 13.15 -17.86 9.52
C ASN A 180 13.30 -16.51 8.81
N LEU A 181 12.55 -16.26 7.72
CA LEU A 181 12.54 -14.94 7.11
C LEU A 181 11.93 -13.93 8.09
N PRO A 182 12.69 -12.92 8.57
CA PRO A 182 12.16 -11.94 9.51
C PRO A 182 11.17 -11.07 8.75
N TYR A 183 9.88 -11.40 8.88
CA TYR A 183 8.75 -10.81 8.16
C TYR A 183 8.64 -9.27 8.32
N ASP A 184 9.37 -8.71 9.28
CA ASP A 184 9.28 -7.30 9.68
C ASP A 184 10.61 -6.72 10.20
N MET A 185 11.71 -7.48 10.20
CA MET A 185 12.82 -7.19 11.13
C MET A 185 14.06 -6.52 10.53
N GLN A 186 14.24 -6.48 9.21
CA GLN A 186 15.46 -5.88 8.64
C GLN A 186 15.38 -4.35 8.49
N ASP A 187 14.22 -3.77 8.18
CA ASP A 187 14.00 -2.32 8.35
C ASP A 187 14.14 -1.95 9.84
N ALA A 188 13.61 -2.79 10.73
CA ALA A 188 13.73 -2.58 12.17
C ALA A 188 15.18 -2.67 12.68
N MET A 189 16.08 -3.46 12.06
CA MET A 189 17.45 -3.63 12.58
C MET A 189 18.32 -2.40 12.32
N TYR A 190 18.25 -1.83 11.12
CA TYR A 190 18.95 -0.58 10.80
C TYR A 190 18.27 0.62 11.47
N SER A 191 16.93 0.63 11.53
CA SER A 191 16.15 1.64 12.27
C SER A 191 16.50 1.63 13.75
N LYS A 192 16.49 0.48 14.45
CA LYS A 192 16.72 0.43 15.91
C LYS A 192 18.06 1.01 16.34
N LYS A 193 19.12 0.84 15.55
CA LYS A 193 20.43 1.43 15.89
C LYS A 193 20.43 2.94 15.67
N ALA A 194 19.83 3.43 14.59
CA ALA A 194 19.66 4.85 14.34
C ALA A 194 18.72 5.51 15.38
N GLN A 195 17.59 4.86 15.68
CA GLN A 195 16.61 5.27 16.67
C GLN A 195 17.21 5.33 18.07
N ARG A 196 18.05 4.36 18.46
CA ARG A 196 18.79 4.43 19.73
C ARG A 196 19.72 5.62 19.80
N LEU A 197 20.43 5.94 18.71
CA LEU A 197 21.31 7.11 18.66
C LEU A 197 20.52 8.41 18.75
N LEU A 198 19.39 8.52 18.04
CA LEU A 198 18.52 9.69 18.09
C LEU A 198 17.85 9.86 19.46
N SER A 199 17.31 8.78 20.04
CA SER A 199 16.60 8.81 21.34
C SER A 199 17.45 9.22 22.54
N MET A 200 18.79 9.14 22.44
CA MET A 200 19.67 9.55 23.54
C MET A 200 19.82 11.07 23.66
N GLU A 201 19.47 11.83 22.61
CA GLU A 201 19.64 13.30 22.56
C GLU A 201 18.36 14.07 22.97
N LEU A 202 17.18 13.44 22.94
CA LEU A 202 15.87 14.14 22.97
C LEU A 202 15.19 14.23 24.34
N LYS A 203 15.93 14.31 25.46
CA LYS A 203 15.32 14.29 26.82
C LYS A 203 14.49 15.53 27.20
N ASN A 204 14.37 16.53 26.33
CA ASN A 204 13.56 17.73 26.55
C ASN A 204 12.54 18.00 25.41
N GLU A 205 12.20 17.01 24.58
CA GLU A 205 11.59 17.26 23.28
C GLU A 205 10.13 16.85 23.06
N GLU A 206 9.34 16.41 24.05
CA GLU A 206 7.95 16.00 23.76
C GLU A 206 7.11 17.11 23.10
N LYS A 207 7.28 18.37 23.54
CA LYS A 207 6.67 19.54 22.89
C LYS A 207 7.22 19.77 21.47
N ALA A 208 8.54 19.62 21.30
CA ALA A 208 9.18 19.76 19.99
C ALA A 208 8.79 18.63 19.03
N GLU A 209 8.57 17.41 19.51
CA GLU A 209 8.09 16.28 18.72
C GLU A 209 6.66 16.54 18.24
N HIS A 210 5.78 17.06 19.09
CA HIS A 210 4.44 17.47 18.68
C HIS A 210 4.47 18.53 17.57
N GLU A 211 5.24 19.61 17.76
CA GLU A 211 5.39 20.68 16.77
C GLU A 211 6.00 20.15 15.46
N ASN A 212 7.04 19.32 15.54
CA ASN A 212 7.68 18.70 14.39
C ASN A 212 6.73 17.76 13.63
N ALA A 213 5.89 17.02 14.35
CA ALA A 213 4.88 16.14 13.75
C ALA A 213 3.85 16.96 12.98
N VAL A 214 3.34 18.05 13.55
CA VAL A 214 2.40 18.97 12.88
C VAL A 214 3.03 19.55 11.61
N ILE A 215 4.26 20.08 11.70
CA ILE A 215 4.98 20.63 10.53
C ILE A 215 5.16 19.55 9.46
N ALA A 216 5.50 18.32 9.83
CA ALA A 216 5.67 17.24 8.88
C ALA A 216 4.37 16.86 8.16
N ILE A 217 3.24 16.88 8.87
CA ILE A 217 1.91 16.66 8.31
C ILE A 217 1.54 17.79 7.33
N GLU A 218 1.81 19.04 7.68
CA GLU A 218 1.58 20.21 6.80
C GLU A 218 2.43 20.15 5.53
N ILE A 219 3.70 19.71 5.63
CA ILE A 219 4.54 19.51 4.45
C ILE A 219 3.95 18.42 3.54
N ALA A 220 3.46 17.31 4.12
CA ALA A 220 2.84 16.23 3.37
C ALA A 220 1.54 16.68 2.68
N HIS A 221 0.71 17.48 3.38
CA HIS A 221 -0.45 18.17 2.81
C HIS A 221 -0.06 19.05 1.62
N GLY A 222 0.93 19.92 1.78
CA GLY A 222 1.37 20.84 0.73
C GLY A 222 1.95 20.14 -0.50
N LEU A 223 2.41 18.88 -0.37
CA LEU A 223 2.78 18.02 -1.51
C LEU A 223 1.56 17.35 -2.14
N LEU A 224 0.62 16.88 -1.31
CA LEU A 224 -0.61 16.20 -1.72
C LEU A 224 -1.55 17.11 -2.52
N MET A 225 -1.59 18.40 -2.20
CA MET A 225 -2.46 19.39 -2.89
C MET A 225 -1.86 19.96 -4.18
N LYS A 226 -0.65 19.56 -4.58
CA LYS A 226 -0.07 20.00 -5.86
C LYS A 226 -0.72 19.31 -7.04
N ASP A 227 -0.71 19.94 -8.21
CA ASP A 227 -1.28 19.38 -9.45
C ASP A 227 -0.46 18.22 -10.01
N ARG A 228 0.83 18.14 -9.67
CA ARG A 228 1.72 17.13 -10.23
C ARG A 228 1.57 15.78 -9.53
N MET A 229 1.35 14.72 -10.31
CA MET A 229 1.16 13.36 -9.80
C MET A 229 2.35 12.82 -8.99
N ASP A 230 3.58 13.20 -9.33
CA ASP A 230 4.78 12.82 -8.57
C ASP A 230 4.85 13.51 -7.20
N ALA A 231 4.42 14.76 -7.10
CA ALA A 231 4.30 15.46 -5.83
C ALA A 231 3.20 14.85 -4.96
N ARG A 232 2.04 14.50 -5.55
CA ARG A 232 0.94 13.82 -4.84
C ARG A 232 1.39 12.46 -4.29
N GLN A 233 2.11 11.68 -5.11
CA GLN A 233 2.71 10.42 -4.69
C GLN A 233 3.65 10.63 -3.50
N LEU A 234 4.56 11.62 -3.58
CA LEU A 234 5.48 11.92 -2.48
C LEU A 234 4.74 12.36 -1.20
N GLY A 235 3.65 13.11 -1.32
CA GLY A 235 2.80 13.47 -0.18
C GLY A 235 2.19 12.24 0.50
N LEU A 236 1.66 11.29 -0.28
CA LEU A 236 1.11 10.04 0.25
C LEU A 236 2.18 9.10 0.83
N GLU A 237 3.35 8.99 0.20
CA GLU A 237 4.49 8.25 0.77
C GLU A 237 4.92 8.85 2.12
N SER A 238 4.92 10.19 2.21
CA SER A 238 5.21 10.90 3.45
C SER A 238 4.16 10.59 4.52
N LEU A 239 2.87 10.64 4.19
CA LEU A 239 1.80 10.26 5.11
C LEU A 239 1.86 8.79 5.52
N CYS A 240 2.24 7.89 4.60
CA CYS A 240 2.38 6.47 4.90
C CYS A 240 3.52 6.23 5.91
N LEU A 241 4.58 7.02 5.83
CA LEU A 241 5.67 7.01 6.80
C LEU A 241 5.22 7.63 8.13
N LEU A 242 4.58 8.80 8.10
CA LEU A 242 4.10 9.51 9.29
C LEU A 242 3.11 8.69 10.10
N THR A 243 2.24 7.91 9.45
CA THR A 243 1.27 7.03 10.10
C THR A 243 1.86 5.68 10.57
N ASP A 244 3.10 5.32 10.25
CA ASP A 244 3.70 4.08 10.76
C ASP A 244 4.50 4.36 12.05
N ALA A 245 3.93 4.03 13.20
CA ALA A 245 4.56 4.24 14.52
C ALA A 245 5.95 3.60 14.66
N ARG A 246 6.27 2.57 13.87
CA ARG A 246 7.60 1.92 13.87
C ARG A 246 8.66 2.75 13.16
N LYS A 247 8.24 3.70 12.32
CA LYS A 247 9.12 4.55 11.51
C LYS A 247 9.28 5.95 12.08
N THR A 248 8.21 6.54 12.60
CA THR A 248 8.19 7.97 13.00
C THR A 248 7.97 8.21 14.49
N GLY A 249 7.70 7.17 15.28
CA GLY A 249 7.40 7.29 16.70
C GLY A 249 5.89 7.40 16.96
N GLN A 250 5.50 7.07 18.19
CA GLN A 250 4.09 6.92 18.56
C GLN A 250 3.32 8.24 18.51
N VAL A 251 3.91 9.34 19.03
CA VAL A 251 3.25 10.66 19.08
C VAL A 251 2.95 11.15 17.66
N THR A 252 3.97 11.17 16.81
CA THR A 252 3.84 11.57 15.40
C THR A 252 2.81 10.71 14.66
N ALA A 253 2.88 9.38 14.83
CA ALA A 253 1.96 8.47 14.18
C ALA A 253 0.51 8.65 14.65
N MET A 254 0.28 8.86 15.95
CA MET A 254 -1.06 9.14 16.46
C MET A 254 -1.63 10.45 15.92
N LEU A 255 -0.85 11.54 15.90
CA LEU A 255 -1.28 12.82 15.35
C LEU A 255 -1.61 12.71 13.85
N ALA A 256 -0.75 12.07 13.07
CA ALA A 256 -1.00 11.83 11.65
C ALA A 256 -2.24 10.94 11.42
N SER A 257 -2.47 9.96 12.28
CA SER A 257 -3.64 9.08 12.21
C SER A 257 -4.94 9.83 12.49
N HIS A 258 -4.94 10.71 13.50
CA HIS A 258 -6.08 11.58 13.79
C HIS A 258 -6.36 12.56 12.66
N ALA A 259 -5.32 13.17 12.07
CA ALA A 259 -5.48 14.03 10.90
C ALA A 259 -6.13 13.27 9.72
N VAL A 260 -5.70 12.03 9.46
CA VAL A 260 -6.27 11.20 8.38
C VAL A 260 -7.71 10.77 8.67
N LEU A 261 -8.03 10.35 9.90
CA LEU A 261 -9.32 9.77 10.25
C LEU A 261 -10.38 10.84 10.55
N LEU A 262 -10.02 11.87 11.30
CA LEU A 262 -10.97 12.87 11.83
C LEU A 262 -10.82 14.25 11.17
N GLY A 263 -9.77 14.48 10.37
CA GLY A 263 -9.51 15.79 9.79
C GLY A 263 -9.08 16.82 10.85
N SER A 264 -8.61 16.36 12.00
CA SER A 264 -8.16 17.19 13.11
C SER A 264 -7.16 16.41 13.96
N THR A 265 -6.24 17.12 14.61
CA THR A 265 -5.33 16.56 15.62
C THR A 265 -5.85 16.75 17.05
N ARG A 266 -7.04 17.36 17.21
CA ARG A 266 -7.69 17.51 18.52
C ARG A 266 -8.03 16.15 19.12
N GLY A 267 -8.00 16.10 20.46
CA GLY A 267 -8.27 14.89 21.23
C GLY A 267 -7.06 13.97 21.45
N VAL A 268 -5.88 14.38 20.98
CA VAL A 268 -4.60 13.73 21.33
C VAL A 268 -3.92 14.58 22.42
N GLU A 269 -4.16 14.24 23.69
CA GLU A 269 -3.52 14.93 24.81
C GLU A 269 -2.16 14.29 25.12
N ILE A 270 -1.08 15.07 24.99
CA ILE A 270 0.27 14.70 25.42
C ILE A 270 0.43 15.13 26.87
N ALA A 271 0.56 14.16 27.77
CA ALA A 271 0.69 14.45 29.20
C ALA A 271 1.93 15.31 29.49
N GLY A 272 1.74 16.48 30.11
CA GLY A 272 2.83 17.40 30.47
C GLY A 272 3.00 18.58 29.50
N VAL A 273 2.31 18.57 28.36
CA VAL A 273 2.14 19.76 27.52
C VAL A 273 0.78 20.34 27.88
N GLU A 274 0.74 21.35 28.74
CA GLU A 274 -0.46 22.19 28.84
C GLU A 274 -0.66 22.77 27.44
N ALA A 275 -1.76 22.38 26.79
CA ALA A 275 -2.14 23.00 25.54
C ALA A 275 -2.32 24.48 25.86
N ASP A 276 -1.35 25.30 25.45
CA ASP A 276 -1.57 26.73 25.40
C ASP A 276 -2.74 26.90 24.42
N ASP A 277 -3.95 27.05 24.96
CA ASP A 277 -5.24 27.20 24.25
C ASP A 277 -5.21 28.32 23.18
N ASP A 278 -4.11 29.07 23.13
CA ASP A 278 -3.86 30.20 22.24
C ASP A 278 -3.16 29.81 20.92
N MET A 279 -2.63 28.59 20.77
CA MET A 279 -2.16 28.10 19.47
C MET A 279 -3.34 27.60 18.63
N MET A 280 -4.06 28.54 18.02
CA MET A 280 -5.05 28.25 16.98
C MET A 280 -4.34 27.64 15.75
N LEU A 281 -4.15 26.32 15.76
CA LEU A 281 -3.74 25.57 14.59
C LEU A 281 -4.84 25.64 13.53
N ASP A 282 -4.45 25.94 12.30
CA ASP A 282 -5.35 25.85 11.16
C ASP A 282 -5.69 24.38 10.91
N GLU A 283 -6.96 24.00 11.09
CA GLU A 283 -7.42 22.62 10.86
C GLU A 283 -7.68 22.34 9.36
N GLY A 284 -7.67 23.37 8.51
CA GLY A 284 -7.90 23.26 7.06
C GLY A 284 -7.02 22.18 6.39
N PRO A 285 -5.69 22.20 6.58
CA PRO A 285 -4.80 21.19 6.01
C PRO A 285 -5.14 19.74 6.40
N PHE A 286 -5.58 19.51 7.63
CA PHE A 286 -5.93 18.16 8.11
C PHE A 286 -7.23 17.66 7.48
N GLN A 287 -8.23 18.54 7.36
CA GLN A 287 -9.48 18.22 6.70
C GLN A 287 -9.27 17.90 5.21
N GLU A 288 -8.45 18.69 4.51
CA GLU A 288 -8.11 18.45 3.11
C GLU A 288 -7.32 17.13 2.92
N ILE A 289 -6.41 16.78 3.84
CA ILE A 289 -5.75 15.45 3.83
C ILE A 289 -6.81 14.35 3.91
N ARG A 290 -7.73 14.43 4.89
CA ARG A 290 -8.77 13.43 5.09
C ARG A 290 -9.63 13.26 3.83
N GLU A 291 -10.07 14.36 3.25
CA GLU A 291 -10.88 14.35 2.02
C GLU A 291 -10.13 13.74 0.84
N ALA A 292 -8.85 14.08 0.65
CA ALA A 292 -8.03 13.49 -0.40
C ALA A 292 -7.84 11.98 -0.23
N ILE A 293 -7.59 11.50 1.00
CA ILE A 293 -7.46 10.07 1.30
C ILE A 293 -8.79 9.34 1.04
N LEU A 294 -9.92 9.88 1.52
CA LEU A 294 -11.24 9.29 1.30
C LEU A 294 -11.60 9.26 -0.19
N SER A 295 -11.30 10.34 -0.93
CA SER A 295 -11.52 10.42 -2.37
C SER A 295 -10.72 9.34 -3.11
N LEU A 296 -9.44 9.17 -2.78
CA LEU A 296 -8.59 8.14 -3.36
C LEU A 296 -9.07 6.73 -3.00
N VAL A 297 -9.47 6.48 -1.76
CA VAL A 297 -9.93 5.15 -1.33
C VAL A 297 -11.28 4.78 -1.97
N GLN A 298 -12.25 5.69 -2.02
CA GLN A 298 -13.60 5.37 -2.47
C GLN A 298 -13.86 5.57 -3.97
N PHE A 299 -13.09 6.43 -4.62
CA PHE A 299 -13.29 6.79 -6.02
C PHE A 299 -12.05 6.55 -6.88
N SER A 300 -10.90 6.21 -6.28
CA SER A 300 -9.63 6.09 -7.00
C SER A 300 -9.32 7.35 -7.82
N ARG A 301 -9.61 8.54 -7.27
CA ARG A 301 -9.34 9.83 -7.90
C ARG A 301 -8.94 10.88 -6.87
N ILE A 302 -8.29 11.95 -7.33
CA ILE A 302 -7.88 13.09 -6.52
C ILE A 302 -8.11 14.39 -7.31
N GLY A 303 -8.96 15.27 -6.77
CA GLY A 303 -9.42 16.51 -7.43
C GLY A 303 -10.92 16.50 -7.74
N GLU A 304 -11.44 17.70 -8.07
CA GLU A 304 -12.85 17.95 -8.39
C GLU A 304 -13.21 17.72 -9.86
N ASP A 305 -12.23 17.37 -10.70
CA ASP A 305 -12.48 17.24 -12.14
C ASP A 305 -13.46 16.09 -12.42
N GLU A 306 -14.70 16.45 -12.78
CA GLU A 306 -15.72 15.55 -13.31
C GLU A 306 -15.28 15.06 -14.70
N VAL A 307 -14.34 14.13 -14.74
CA VAL A 307 -13.96 13.46 -15.98
C VAL A 307 -14.99 12.37 -16.26
N ASP A 308 -15.60 12.38 -17.45
CA ASP A 308 -16.51 11.34 -17.91
C ASP A 308 -15.85 9.96 -17.82
N GLU A 309 -16.50 9.01 -17.14
CA GLU A 309 -15.94 7.67 -16.83
C GLU A 309 -15.50 6.87 -18.08
N THR A 310 -15.98 7.24 -19.27
CA THR A 310 -15.72 6.51 -20.52
C THR A 310 -14.30 6.68 -21.07
N ASP A 311 -13.57 7.72 -20.68
CA ASP A 311 -12.24 8.02 -21.25
C ASP A 311 -11.06 7.48 -20.43
N ILE A 312 -11.31 6.87 -19.27
CA ILE A 312 -10.27 6.54 -18.27
C ILE A 312 -9.46 5.27 -18.60
N VAL A 313 -10.02 4.34 -19.37
CA VAL A 313 -9.57 2.93 -19.39
C VAL A 313 -8.21 2.70 -20.08
N MET A 314 -7.65 3.68 -20.80
CA MET A 314 -6.40 3.50 -21.56
C MET A 314 -5.34 4.58 -21.31
N SER A 315 -5.51 5.46 -20.33
CA SER A 315 -4.51 6.48 -20.06
C SER A 315 -3.31 5.89 -19.28
N PRO A 316 -2.07 6.33 -19.56
CA PRO A 316 -0.90 5.97 -18.76
C PRO A 316 -1.05 6.37 -17.28
N ASP A 317 -1.98 7.27 -16.97
CA ASP A 317 -2.28 7.72 -15.61
C ASP A 317 -3.00 6.65 -14.77
N SER A 318 -3.57 5.61 -15.39
CA SER A 318 -4.25 4.51 -14.67
C SER A 318 -3.31 3.73 -13.74
N GLU A 319 -2.05 3.52 -14.15
CA GLU A 319 -1.05 2.86 -13.30
C GLU A 319 -0.70 3.73 -12.10
N GLN A 320 -0.47 5.02 -12.35
CA GLN A 320 -0.13 5.99 -11.32
C GLN A 320 -1.27 6.16 -10.32
N MET A 321 -2.51 6.18 -10.80
CA MET A 321 -3.69 6.28 -9.92
C MET A 321 -3.88 5.01 -9.08
N THR A 322 -3.58 3.84 -9.64
CA THR A 322 -3.56 2.58 -8.87
C THR A 322 -2.53 2.63 -7.74
N LEU A 323 -1.36 3.24 -8.00
CA LEU A 323 -0.34 3.47 -6.98
C LEU A 323 -0.81 4.42 -5.88
N LEU A 324 -1.39 5.58 -6.24
CA LEU A 324 -1.92 6.52 -5.24
C LEU A 324 -3.02 5.90 -4.39
N HIS A 325 -3.93 5.13 -5.00
CA HIS A 325 -4.98 4.41 -4.28
C HIS A 325 -4.39 3.36 -3.30
N ASN A 326 -3.36 2.63 -3.71
CA ASN A 326 -2.67 1.68 -2.84
C ASN A 326 -2.03 2.38 -1.63
N LEU A 327 -1.34 3.51 -1.86
CA LEU A 327 -0.75 4.32 -0.81
C LEU A 327 -1.82 4.88 0.15
N ALA A 328 -2.94 5.38 -0.38
CA ALA A 328 -4.05 5.88 0.43
C ALA A 328 -4.66 4.78 1.33
N LEU A 329 -4.83 3.57 0.79
CA LEU A 329 -5.23 2.41 1.59
C LEU A 329 -4.20 2.06 2.67
N ALA A 330 -2.91 2.21 2.38
CA ALA A 330 -1.84 1.95 3.35
C ALA A 330 -1.85 2.99 4.48
N VAL A 331 -1.99 4.28 4.15
CA VAL A 331 -2.16 5.38 5.10
C VAL A 331 -3.37 5.12 6.01
N LEU A 332 -4.52 4.78 5.43
CA LEU A 332 -5.74 4.48 6.19
C LEU A 332 -5.56 3.24 7.09
N ALA A 333 -4.94 2.17 6.58
CA ALA A 333 -4.69 0.96 7.36
C ALA A 333 -3.77 1.22 8.56
N ASN A 334 -2.71 2.00 8.37
CA ASN A 334 -1.81 2.39 9.45
C ASN A 334 -2.52 3.26 10.48
N ALA A 335 -3.32 4.24 10.02
CA ALA A 335 -4.06 5.13 10.90
C ALA A 335 -5.05 4.37 11.81
N LEU A 336 -5.79 3.42 11.22
CA LEU A 336 -6.71 2.57 11.98
C LEU A 336 -5.99 1.62 12.95
N ASP A 337 -4.84 1.05 12.57
CA ASP A 337 -4.05 0.18 13.47
C ASP A 337 -3.52 0.94 14.69
N ASN A 338 -3.09 2.20 14.52
CA ASN A 338 -2.62 3.03 15.62
C ASN A 338 -3.73 3.36 16.63
N VAL A 339 -4.93 3.68 16.14
CA VAL A 339 -6.10 3.96 17.00
C VAL A 339 -6.58 2.69 17.71
N GLU A 340 -6.52 1.54 17.03
CA GLU A 340 -6.92 0.26 17.63
C GLU A 340 -5.94 -0.23 18.70
N ASN A 341 -4.64 -0.05 18.46
CA ASN A 341 -3.56 -0.62 19.28
C ASN A 341 -2.56 0.44 19.77
N PRO A 342 -2.99 1.46 20.54
CA PRO A 342 -2.11 2.57 20.94
C PRO A 342 -0.94 2.13 21.85
N GLU A 343 -1.06 0.98 22.53
CA GLU A 343 -0.04 0.49 23.48
C GLU A 343 0.99 -0.46 22.86
N ARG A 344 0.82 -0.92 21.61
CA ARG A 344 1.61 -2.02 21.03
C ARG A 344 3.12 -1.75 20.92
N PHE A 345 3.53 -0.49 20.97
CA PHE A 345 4.91 -0.08 20.72
C PHE A 345 5.75 0.13 21.98
N ASP A 346 5.14 0.09 23.16
CA ASP A 346 5.83 0.31 24.44
C ASP A 346 6.37 -0.98 25.09
N ASP A 347 6.09 -2.15 24.53
CA ASP A 347 6.48 -3.44 25.14
C ASP A 347 7.99 -3.73 25.12
N ASN A 348 8.79 -2.96 24.37
CA ASN A 348 10.25 -3.15 24.30
C ASN A 348 11.04 -2.23 25.23
N VAL A 349 10.38 -1.30 25.92
CA VAL A 349 11.02 -0.42 26.90
C VAL A 349 10.93 -1.11 28.27
N PRO A 350 12.06 -1.31 28.98
CA PRO A 350 12.06 -1.85 30.34
C PRO A 350 11.04 -1.11 31.20
N GLU A 351 10.25 -1.84 32.00
CA GLU A 351 9.10 -1.32 32.76
C GLU A 351 9.47 -0.08 33.59
N ASP A 352 10.68 -0.04 34.15
CA ASP A 352 11.21 1.05 34.97
C ASP A 352 11.53 2.34 34.20
N SER A 353 11.58 2.26 32.87
CA SER A 353 11.87 3.39 31.96
C SER A 353 10.67 3.85 31.14
N LYS A 354 9.50 3.23 31.31
CA LYS A 354 8.27 3.65 30.64
C LYS A 354 7.87 5.03 31.15
N PRO A 355 7.97 6.10 30.34
CA PRO A 355 7.47 7.39 30.75
C PRO A 355 5.98 7.24 31.09
N ARG A 356 5.56 7.80 32.23
CA ARG A 356 4.16 7.77 32.67
C ARG A 356 3.23 8.58 31.75
N SER A 357 3.74 9.22 30.69
CA SER A 357 2.98 9.99 29.71
C SER A 357 2.24 9.06 28.74
N ARG A 358 1.22 8.36 29.25
CA ARG A 358 0.22 7.74 28.37
C ARG A 358 -0.48 8.87 27.61
N LEU A 359 -0.36 8.87 26.28
CA LEU A 359 -1.21 9.69 25.41
C LEU A 359 -2.66 9.39 25.76
N ARG A 360 -3.41 10.40 26.22
CA ARG A 360 -4.86 10.26 26.37
C ARG A 360 -5.45 10.55 25.01
N THR A 361 -6.04 9.53 24.43
CA THR A 361 -6.80 9.61 23.19
C THR A 361 -8.24 9.23 23.48
N ALA A 362 -9.15 9.69 22.63
CA ALA A 362 -10.53 9.22 22.65
C ALA A 362 -10.56 7.69 22.53
N SER A 363 -11.62 7.05 23.02
CA SER A 363 -11.77 5.60 22.89
C SER A 363 -11.68 5.22 21.41
N SER A 364 -11.00 4.10 21.12
CA SER A 364 -10.88 3.60 19.75
C SER A 364 -12.26 3.39 19.10
N THR A 365 -13.27 3.03 19.90
CA THR A 365 -14.66 2.93 19.48
C THR A 365 -15.25 4.27 19.06
N ASP A 366 -15.00 5.35 19.80
CA ASP A 366 -15.53 6.68 19.50
C ASP A 366 -14.92 7.20 18.19
N VAL A 367 -13.58 7.11 18.07
CA VAL A 367 -12.87 7.51 16.84
C VAL A 367 -13.35 6.72 15.62
N ALA A 368 -13.57 5.41 15.76
CA ALA A 368 -14.06 4.58 14.67
C ALA A 368 -15.50 4.92 14.26
N ASN A 369 -16.39 5.19 15.23
CA ASN A 369 -17.77 5.57 14.95
C ASN A 369 -17.85 6.95 14.30
N ASP A 370 -17.11 7.93 14.84
CA ASP A 370 -17.03 9.28 14.29
C ASP A 370 -16.47 9.25 12.86
N PHE A 371 -15.41 8.46 12.62
CA PHE A 371 -14.87 8.24 11.28
C PHE A 371 -15.93 7.72 10.32
N LEU A 372 -16.66 6.66 10.69
CA LEU A 372 -17.68 6.05 9.82
C LEU A 372 -18.81 7.03 9.50
N GLN A 373 -19.33 7.73 10.51
CA GLN A 373 -20.40 8.71 10.35
C GLN A 373 -19.95 9.88 9.46
N GLN A 374 -18.84 10.51 9.81
CA GLN A 374 -18.36 11.66 9.06
C GLN A 374 -17.93 11.30 7.63
N THR A 375 -17.46 10.08 7.38
CA THR A 375 -17.11 9.67 6.01
C THR A 375 -18.36 9.52 5.16
N GLU A 376 -19.45 9.00 5.70
CA GLU A 376 -20.73 8.95 5.00
C GLU A 376 -21.23 10.37 4.67
N ASP A 377 -21.14 11.30 5.61
CA ASP A 377 -21.55 12.71 5.42
C ASP A 377 -20.74 13.43 4.33
N VAL A 378 -19.41 13.23 4.29
CA VAL A 378 -18.52 13.91 3.33
C VAL A 378 -18.66 13.34 1.93
N THR A 379 -18.81 12.02 1.80
CA THR A 379 -18.63 11.32 0.51
C THR A 379 -19.92 10.77 -0.07
N ASN A 380 -20.99 10.72 0.73
CA ASN A 380 -22.24 10.02 0.43
C ASN A 380 -22.04 8.54 0.06
N LYS A 381 -20.93 7.93 0.51
CA LYS A 381 -20.59 6.53 0.27
C LYS A 381 -20.21 5.82 1.56
N ASP A 382 -20.75 4.62 1.73
CA ASP A 382 -20.39 3.72 2.83
C ASP A 382 -18.96 3.18 2.60
N VAL A 383 -18.01 3.60 3.44
CA VAL A 383 -16.61 3.16 3.35
C VAL A 383 -16.45 1.66 3.57
N LEU A 384 -17.30 1.01 4.38
CA LEU A 384 -17.26 -0.43 4.57
C LEU A 384 -17.63 -1.16 3.27
N LYS A 385 -18.63 -0.65 2.53
CA LYS A 385 -19.00 -1.18 1.21
C LYS A 385 -17.82 -1.09 0.23
N THR A 386 -17.08 0.03 0.24
CA THR A 386 -15.87 0.22 -0.58
C THR A 386 -14.78 -0.77 -0.19
N LEU A 387 -14.44 -0.90 1.10
CA LEU A 387 -13.38 -1.81 1.56
C LEU A 387 -13.72 -3.28 1.25
N ILE A 388 -14.99 -3.67 1.39
CA ILE A 388 -15.46 -5.01 1.01
C ILE A 388 -15.35 -5.22 -0.51
N SER A 389 -15.68 -4.21 -1.32
CA SER A 389 -15.53 -4.27 -2.78
C SER A 389 -14.06 -4.45 -3.20
N GLU A 390 -13.13 -3.67 -2.63
CA GLU A 390 -11.70 -3.83 -2.90
C GLU A 390 -11.16 -5.19 -2.44
N LEU A 391 -11.64 -5.71 -1.30
CA LEU A 391 -11.33 -7.06 -0.85
C LEU A 391 -11.83 -8.13 -1.83
N GLY A 392 -12.99 -7.91 -2.46
CA GLY A 392 -13.53 -8.76 -3.51
C GLY A 392 -12.66 -8.85 -4.76
N LYS A 393 -11.76 -7.88 -4.97
CA LYS A 393 -10.78 -7.84 -6.08
C LYS A 393 -9.45 -8.53 -5.73
N ALA A 394 -9.41 -9.35 -4.68
CA ALA A 394 -8.21 -10.03 -4.19
C ALA A 394 -7.42 -10.81 -5.27
N GLN A 395 -8.12 -11.38 -6.26
CA GLN A 395 -7.45 -12.13 -7.33
C GLN A 395 -6.65 -11.22 -8.26
N GLN A 396 -7.14 -10.01 -8.54
CA GLN A 396 -6.49 -9.06 -9.45
C GLN A 396 -5.53 -8.14 -8.71
N LYS A 397 -5.88 -7.70 -7.49
CA LYS A 397 -5.14 -6.72 -6.69
C LYS A 397 -4.97 -7.22 -5.24
N PRO A 398 -4.17 -8.28 -5.01
CA PRO A 398 -4.01 -8.87 -3.67
C PRO A 398 -3.44 -7.91 -2.64
N HIS A 399 -2.63 -6.94 -3.06
CA HIS A 399 -2.09 -5.87 -2.20
C HIS A 399 -3.19 -4.96 -1.66
N ASN A 400 -4.05 -4.43 -2.54
CA ASN A 400 -5.18 -3.58 -2.16
C ASN A 400 -6.15 -4.34 -1.26
N ALA A 401 -6.43 -5.60 -1.61
CA ALA A 401 -7.27 -6.48 -0.81
C ALA A 401 -6.67 -6.72 0.58
N ALA A 402 -5.35 -6.90 0.70
CA ALA A 402 -4.70 -7.10 1.99
C ALA A 402 -4.82 -5.86 2.89
N LEU A 403 -4.62 -4.66 2.33
CA LEU A 403 -4.80 -3.39 3.05
C LEU A 403 -6.27 -3.17 3.41
N SER A 404 -7.19 -3.45 2.50
CA SER A 404 -8.63 -3.34 2.74
C SER A 404 -9.10 -4.29 3.85
N ALA A 405 -8.58 -5.53 3.87
CA ALA A 405 -8.83 -6.47 4.96
C ALA A 405 -8.29 -5.98 6.31
N LYS A 406 -7.12 -5.30 6.32
CA LYS A 406 -6.60 -4.68 7.55
C LYS A 406 -7.53 -3.57 8.05
N CYS A 407 -7.90 -2.61 7.19
CA CYS A 407 -8.83 -1.54 7.53
C CYS A 407 -10.15 -2.09 8.07
N LEU A 408 -10.75 -3.04 7.35
CA LEU A 408 -12.01 -3.68 7.74
C LEU A 408 -11.88 -4.39 9.10
N GLY A 409 -10.77 -5.11 9.30
CA GLY A 409 -10.48 -5.80 10.55
C GLY A 409 -10.36 -4.85 11.74
N SER A 410 -9.65 -3.74 11.58
CA SER A 410 -9.48 -2.74 12.63
C SER A 410 -10.79 -2.04 12.98
N LEU A 411 -11.57 -1.62 11.97
CA LEU A 411 -12.90 -1.03 12.18
C LEU A 411 -13.84 -1.99 12.92
N CYS A 412 -13.90 -3.26 12.52
CA CYS A 412 -14.77 -4.26 13.17
C CYS A 412 -14.33 -4.65 14.59
N ARG A 413 -13.06 -4.41 14.96
CA ARG A 413 -12.55 -4.62 16.32
C ARG A 413 -12.82 -3.41 17.21
N ALA A 414 -12.73 -2.21 16.65
CA ALA A 414 -12.97 -0.96 17.37
C ALA A 414 -14.46 -0.67 17.57
N SER A 415 -15.32 -1.01 16.59
CA SER A 415 -16.75 -0.69 16.60
C SER A 415 -17.63 -1.92 16.32
N ASP A 416 -18.56 -2.19 17.25
CA ASP A 416 -19.57 -3.23 17.12
C ASP A 416 -20.59 -2.92 16.01
N GLU A 417 -20.93 -1.63 15.84
CA GLU A 417 -21.82 -1.18 14.77
C GLU A 417 -21.17 -1.40 13.40
N ALA A 418 -19.87 -1.09 13.27
CA ALA A 418 -19.10 -1.38 12.05
C ALA A 418 -19.10 -2.88 11.74
N ARG A 419 -18.92 -3.72 12.77
CA ARG A 419 -18.93 -5.18 12.62
C ARG A 419 -20.28 -5.70 12.17
N LYS A 420 -21.37 -5.24 12.78
CA LYS A 420 -22.75 -5.60 12.41
C LYS A 420 -23.04 -5.17 10.98
N ARG A 421 -22.70 -3.93 10.62
CA ARG A 421 -22.86 -3.40 9.27
C ARG A 421 -22.07 -4.20 8.23
N ALA A 422 -20.82 -4.56 8.53
CA ALA A 422 -20.02 -5.42 7.66
C ALA A 422 -20.65 -6.81 7.45
N LYS A 423 -21.24 -7.42 8.49
CA LYS A 423 -21.99 -8.68 8.37
C LYS A 423 -23.19 -8.53 7.43
N GLU A 424 -23.97 -7.45 7.56
CA GLU A 424 -25.12 -7.14 6.69
C GLU A 424 -24.72 -6.97 5.22
N LEU A 425 -23.56 -6.33 4.98
CA LEU A 425 -22.98 -6.16 3.64
C LEU A 425 -22.38 -7.46 3.04
N GLY A 426 -22.46 -8.59 3.75
CA GLY A 426 -21.98 -9.88 3.26
C GLY A 426 -20.45 -10.06 3.33
N ALA A 427 -19.76 -9.28 4.19
CA ALA A 427 -18.30 -9.33 4.33
C ALA A 427 -17.77 -10.76 4.55
N LYS A 428 -18.50 -11.61 5.28
CA LYS A 428 -18.07 -12.98 5.58
C LYS A 428 -17.74 -13.80 4.32
N ASN A 429 -18.57 -13.71 3.29
CA ASN A 429 -18.37 -14.47 2.04
C ASN A 429 -17.18 -13.92 1.24
N VAL A 430 -17.07 -12.59 1.19
CA VAL A 430 -15.98 -11.90 0.47
C VAL A 430 -14.63 -12.17 1.13
N VAL A 431 -14.56 -12.07 2.47
CA VAL A 431 -13.35 -12.36 3.25
C VAL A 431 -12.95 -13.83 3.11
N SER A 432 -13.90 -14.78 3.08
CA SER A 432 -13.59 -16.20 2.85
C SER A 432 -12.98 -16.42 1.46
N THR A 433 -13.53 -15.77 0.43
CA THR A 433 -13.01 -15.87 -0.93
C THR A 433 -11.61 -15.26 -1.05
N ALA A 434 -11.40 -14.10 -0.44
CA ALA A 434 -10.10 -13.44 -0.39
C ALA A 434 -9.07 -14.23 0.42
N LEU A 435 -9.49 -14.90 1.50
CA LEU A 435 -8.65 -15.80 2.28
C LEU A 435 -8.14 -16.96 1.42
N ASP A 436 -9.02 -17.59 0.63
CA ASP A 436 -8.63 -18.68 -0.27
C ASP A 436 -7.63 -18.21 -1.34
N VAL A 437 -7.75 -16.96 -1.82
CA VAL A 437 -6.73 -16.34 -2.68
C VAL A 437 -5.43 -16.17 -1.91
N GLY A 438 -5.46 -15.57 -0.72
CA GLY A 438 -4.29 -15.34 0.12
C GLY A 438 -3.49 -16.62 0.42
N VAL A 439 -4.17 -17.70 0.81
CA VAL A 439 -3.55 -19.01 1.08
C VAL A 439 -2.78 -19.54 -0.13
N ARG A 440 -3.21 -19.20 -1.35
CA ARG A 440 -2.57 -19.68 -2.58
C ARG A 440 -1.48 -18.74 -3.09
N THR A 441 -1.63 -17.43 -2.90
CA THR A 441 -0.81 -16.45 -3.63
C THR A 441 -0.22 -15.34 -2.78
N HIS A 442 -0.73 -15.05 -1.58
CA HIS A 442 -0.36 -13.83 -0.86
C HIS A 442 -0.52 -13.94 0.67
N LEU A 443 0.57 -14.19 1.40
CA LEU A 443 0.52 -14.47 2.85
C LEU A 443 0.08 -13.27 3.72
N LYS A 444 0.40 -12.02 3.33
CA LYS A 444 -0.14 -10.82 4.02
C LYS A 444 -1.66 -10.74 3.91
N LEU A 445 -2.24 -11.13 2.76
CA LEU A 445 -3.69 -11.16 2.56
C LEU A 445 -4.31 -12.26 3.41
N GLU A 446 -3.71 -13.45 3.41
CA GLU A 446 -4.14 -14.57 4.24
C GLU A 446 -4.19 -14.18 5.73
N THR A 447 -3.11 -13.57 6.24
CA THR A 447 -2.98 -13.16 7.64
C THR A 447 -4.03 -12.11 8.01
N ALA A 448 -4.22 -11.10 7.15
CA ALA A 448 -5.24 -10.08 7.34
C ALA A 448 -6.65 -10.69 7.35
N CYS A 449 -6.98 -11.53 6.36
CA CYS A 449 -8.30 -12.16 6.27
C CYS A 449 -8.59 -13.10 7.45
N LYS A 450 -7.61 -13.91 7.90
CA LYS A 450 -7.75 -14.73 9.12
C LYS A 450 -8.12 -13.90 10.34
N THR A 451 -7.55 -12.71 10.45
CA THR A 451 -7.85 -11.80 11.55
C THR A 451 -9.27 -11.26 11.43
N VAL A 452 -9.70 -10.86 10.22
CA VAL A 452 -11.08 -10.41 9.97
C VAL A 452 -12.10 -11.52 10.24
N VAL A 453 -11.86 -12.76 9.80
CA VAL A 453 -12.75 -13.90 10.06
C VAL A 453 -13.00 -14.07 11.55
N LYS A 454 -11.94 -14.09 12.37
CA LYS A 454 -12.05 -14.21 13.83
C LYS A 454 -12.89 -13.09 14.46
N VAL A 455 -12.86 -11.89 13.89
CA VAL A 455 -13.61 -10.74 14.39
C VAL A 455 -15.08 -10.84 13.98
N LEU A 456 -15.35 -11.20 12.72
CA LEU A 456 -16.71 -11.37 12.20
C LEU A 456 -17.45 -12.57 12.81
N GLU A 457 -16.74 -13.57 13.33
CA GLU A 457 -17.31 -14.73 14.01
C GLU A 457 -17.69 -14.49 15.47
N ARG A 458 -17.31 -13.33 16.05
CA ARG A 458 -17.72 -12.99 17.41
C ARG A 458 -19.25 -12.86 17.48
N PRO A 459 -19.91 -13.44 18.51
CA PRO A 459 -21.32 -13.22 18.73
C PRO A 459 -21.57 -11.74 19.01
N ASP A 460 -22.73 -11.25 18.58
CA ASP A 460 -23.14 -9.89 18.91
C ASP A 460 -23.41 -9.84 20.43
N GLN A 461 -22.84 -8.85 21.11
CA GLN A 461 -23.08 -8.65 22.54
C GLN A 461 -24.43 -7.93 22.65
N ASP A 462 -25.45 -8.65 23.13
CA ASP A 462 -26.80 -8.12 23.34
C ASP A 462 -26.87 -7.08 24.47
#